data_AF-A0A0N5BKH0-F1
#
_entry.id   AF-A0A0N5BKH0-F1
#
_cell.length_a   1.000
_cell.length_b   1.000
_cell.length_c   1.000
_cell.angle_alpha   90.00
_cell.angle_beta   90.00
_cell.angle_gamma   90.00
#
_symmetry.space_group_name_H-M   'P 1'
#
loop_
_entity.id
_entity.type
_entity.pdbx_description
1 polymer ?
#
loop_
_entity_poly.entity_id
_entity_poly.type
_entity_poly.pdbx_seq_one_letter_code
_entity_poly.pdbx_strand_id
1 'polypeptide(L)'
;MKDISCQCTLHEWEGISNFGITFIYTAVGSFCLTQFTDDNISSGLGTLLSWFQPAQLLTEKNLQSESSVCCRQFYLTLNLSHKEEFYDPARIFHEMISESILELRSPNAQKYFKGLIGKLSSEIAGQNELL
;
A
#
# COMPACT_ATOMS: atom_id res chain seq x y z
N MET A 1 5.83 21.56 8.46
CA MET A 1 6.16 20.12 8.45
C MET A 1 5.07 19.44 7.65
N LYS A 2 5.40 18.60 6.66
CA LYS A 2 4.40 17.88 5.86
C LYS A 2 4.13 16.55 6.58
N ASP A 3 2.94 16.37 7.13
CA ASP A 3 2.55 15.11 7.75
C ASP A 3 2.15 14.13 6.65
N ILE A 4 3.09 13.25 6.31
CA ILE A 4 2.90 12.20 5.31
C ILE A 4 3.02 10.86 6.02
N SER A 5 1.97 10.07 5.96
CA SER A 5 1.95 8.68 6.45
C SER A 5 2.03 7.72 5.27
N CYS A 6 2.82 6.66 5.38
CA CYS A 6 3.02 5.67 4.32
C CYS A 6 2.62 4.28 4.82
N GLN A 7 1.75 3.56 4.10
CA GLN A 7 1.41 2.16 4.37
C GLN A 7 2.10 1.26 3.35
N CYS A 8 2.81 0.22 3.80
CA CYS A 8 3.58 -0.68 2.92
C CYS A 8 3.19 -2.15 3.13
N THR A 9 2.92 -2.84 2.03
CA THR A 9 2.69 -4.29 1.93
C THR A 9 3.79 -4.90 1.08
N LEU A 10 4.29 -6.08 1.46
CA LEU A 10 5.37 -6.78 0.75
C LEU A 10 4.96 -8.22 0.46
N HIS A 11 5.25 -8.68 -0.75
CA HIS A 11 5.21 -10.08 -1.14
C HIS A 11 6.53 -10.46 -1.81
N GLU A 12 7.32 -11.33 -1.17
CA GLU A 12 8.61 -11.81 -1.70
C GLU A 12 8.45 -13.11 -2.48
N TRP A 13 9.09 -13.18 -3.65
CA TRP A 13 9.25 -14.40 -4.44
C TRP A 13 10.64 -14.41 -5.08
N GLU A 14 11.43 -15.46 -4.84
CA GLU A 14 12.73 -15.71 -5.51
C GLU A 14 13.73 -14.53 -5.54
N GLY A 15 13.84 -13.76 -4.45
CA GLY A 15 14.77 -12.61 -4.38
C GLY A 15 14.28 -11.35 -5.08
N ILE A 16 13.03 -11.36 -5.57
CA ILE A 16 12.30 -10.23 -6.11
C ILE A 16 11.19 -9.88 -5.11
N SER A 17 11.11 -8.61 -4.73
CA SER A 17 10.12 -8.12 -3.77
C SER A 17 9.03 -7.33 -4.50
N ASN A 18 7.76 -7.69 -4.31
CA ASN A 18 6.64 -6.89 -4.78
C ASN A 18 6.13 -6.01 -3.64
N PHE A 19 6.13 -4.70 -3.85
CA PHE A 19 5.68 -3.71 -2.89
C PHE A 19 4.36 -3.09 -3.32
N GLY A 20 3.41 -3.04 -2.39
CA GLY A 20 2.22 -2.19 -2.47
C GLY A 20 2.35 -1.05 -1.47
N ILE A 21 2.32 0.20 -1.93
CA ILE A 21 2.54 1.36 -1.07
C ILE A 21 1.42 2.39 -1.25
N THR A 22 0.95 2.93 -0.12
CA THR A 22 0.03 4.07 -0.08
C THR A 22 0.63 5.22 0.71
N PHE A 23 0.83 6.37 0.07
CA PHE A 23 1.17 7.63 0.75
C PHE A 23 -0.09 8.45 1.00
N ILE A 24 -0.16 9.01 2.20
CA ILE A 24 -1.27 9.84 2.65
C ILE A 24 -0.71 11.19 3.08
N TYR A 25 -1.04 12.24 2.34
CA TYR A 25 -0.80 13.61 2.74
C TYR A 25 -1.98 14.08 3.59
N THR A 26 -1.90 13.87 4.90
CA THR A 26 -3.05 14.06 5.80
C THR A 26 -3.52 15.51 5.84
N ALA A 27 -2.59 16.47 5.74
CA ALA A 27 -2.89 17.91 5.74
C ALA A 27 -3.78 18.36 4.57
N VAL A 28 -3.75 17.65 3.43
CA VAL A 28 -4.56 17.96 2.25
C VAL A 28 -5.59 16.87 1.92
N GLY A 29 -5.56 15.74 2.64
CA GLY A 29 -6.42 14.59 2.38
C GLY A 29 -6.16 13.92 1.03
N SER A 30 -4.92 13.92 0.55
CA SER A 30 -4.53 13.33 -0.75
C SER A 30 -3.86 11.97 -0.55
N PHE A 31 -4.20 11.02 -1.41
CA PHE A 31 -3.68 9.66 -1.40
C PHE A 31 -2.94 9.36 -2.70
N CYS A 32 -1.78 8.73 -2.60
CA CYS A 32 -1.03 8.21 -3.73
C CYS A 32 -0.81 6.72 -3.52
N LEU A 33 -1.43 5.90 -4.36
CA LEU A 33 -1.30 4.45 -4.34
C LEU A 33 -0.38 4.03 -5.47
N THR A 34 0.56 3.14 -5.18
CA THR A 34 1.48 2.58 -6.16
C THR A 34 1.82 1.14 -5.82
N GLN A 35 2.09 0.34 -6.85
CA GLN A 35 2.58 -1.02 -6.70
C GLN A 35 3.72 -1.20 -7.68
N PHE A 36 4.83 -1.78 -7.22
CA PHE A 36 6.00 -2.03 -8.05
C PHE A 36 6.76 -3.25 -7.57
N THR A 37 7.53 -3.82 -8.49
CA THR A 37 8.49 -4.87 -8.21
C THR A 37 9.85 -4.25 -8.00
N ASP A 38 10.62 -4.76 -7.04
CA ASP A 38 11.90 -4.22 -6.64
C ASP A 38 12.95 -5.33 -6.48
N ASP A 39 14.20 -4.90 -6.45
CA ASP A 39 15.35 -5.77 -6.22
C ASP A 39 15.47 -6.21 -4.74
N ASN A 40 16.35 -7.19 -4.50
CA ASN A 40 16.60 -7.74 -3.16
C ASN A 40 17.15 -6.70 -2.16
N ILE A 41 17.77 -5.62 -2.65
CA ILE A 41 18.28 -4.53 -1.81
C ILE A 41 17.24 -3.40 -1.62
N SER A 42 16.09 -3.49 -2.27
CA SER A 42 14.97 -2.57 -2.18
C SER A 42 15.33 -1.13 -2.57
N SER A 43 16.06 -1.00 -3.69
CA SER A 43 16.54 0.29 -4.20
C SER A 43 15.40 1.17 -4.73
N GLY A 44 14.36 0.58 -5.32
CA GLY A 44 13.14 1.26 -5.73
C GLY A 44 12.37 1.83 -4.55
N LEU A 45 12.17 1.03 -3.50
CA LEU A 45 11.55 1.45 -2.25
C LEU A 45 12.35 2.58 -1.59
N GLY A 46 13.67 2.43 -1.49
CA GLY A 46 14.56 3.44 -0.92
C GLY A 46 14.49 4.77 -1.69
N THR A 47 14.46 4.71 -3.02
CA THR A 47 14.29 5.87 -3.89
C THR A 47 12.95 6.56 -3.63
N LEU A 48 11.88 5.77 -3.56
CA LEU A 48 10.53 6.30 -3.42
C LEU A 48 10.32 6.95 -2.04
N LEU A 49 10.80 6.32 -0.98
CA LEU A 49 10.79 6.92 0.37
C LEU A 49 11.64 8.19 0.44
N SER A 50 12.77 8.26 -0.27
CA SER A 50 13.61 9.46 -0.32
C SER A 50 12.93 10.64 -1.01
N TRP A 51 12.06 10.38 -1.99
CA TRP A 51 11.27 11.39 -2.68
C TRP A 51 10.10 11.91 -1.84
N PHE A 52 9.35 11.00 -1.21
CA PHE A 52 8.16 11.37 -0.43
C PHE A 52 8.48 11.84 0.98
N GLN A 53 9.58 11.35 1.58
CA GLN A 53 10.04 11.66 2.94
C GLN A 53 8.92 11.56 3.98
N PRO A 54 8.30 10.37 4.15
CA PRO A 54 7.20 10.21 5.10
C PRO A 54 7.64 10.54 6.53
N ALA A 55 6.76 11.15 7.31
CA ALA A 55 6.99 11.38 8.73
C ALA A 55 6.75 10.09 9.54
N GLN A 56 5.85 9.23 9.05
CA GLN A 56 5.46 7.98 9.69
C GLN A 56 5.29 6.86 8.67
N LEU A 57 5.76 5.66 9.04
CA LEU A 57 5.58 4.43 8.28
C LEU A 57 4.65 3.47 9.04
N LEU A 58 3.66 2.93 8.35
CA LEU A 58 2.72 1.92 8.81
C LEU A 58 3.07 0.62 8.10
N THR A 59 3.48 -0.39 8.85
CA THR A 59 3.87 -1.69 8.31
C THR A 59 3.14 -2.80 9.01
N GLU A 60 3.02 -3.94 8.33
CA GLU A 60 2.50 -5.15 8.95
C GLU A 60 3.49 -5.75 9.95
N LYS A 61 3.00 -6.26 11.09
CA LYS A 61 3.79 -7.02 12.05
C LYS A 61 4.32 -8.29 11.38
N ASN A 62 5.58 -8.60 11.63
CA ASN A 62 6.28 -9.75 11.06
C ASN A 62 6.52 -9.69 9.55
N LEU A 63 6.53 -8.49 8.95
CA LEU A 63 7.14 -8.30 7.64
C LEU A 63 8.64 -8.61 7.76
N GLN A 64 9.03 -9.83 7.40
CA GLN A 64 10.35 -10.44 7.64
C GLN A 64 11.28 -10.26 6.43
N SER A 65 11.29 -9.08 5.80
CA SER A 65 12.23 -8.78 4.72
C SER A 65 13.41 -7.94 5.19
N GLU A 66 14.58 -8.14 4.59
CA GLU A 66 15.75 -7.27 4.78
C GLU A 66 15.41 -5.81 4.40
N SER A 67 14.48 -5.61 3.46
CA SER A 67 13.88 -4.33 3.07
C SER A 67 13.22 -3.58 4.23
N SER A 68 12.58 -4.32 5.14
CA SER A 68 11.91 -3.75 6.31
C SER A 68 12.89 -3.14 7.31
N VAL A 69 14.16 -3.58 7.30
CA VAL A 69 15.23 -3.10 8.19
C VAL A 69 15.70 -1.72 7.75
N CYS A 70 15.85 -1.48 6.44
CA CYS A 70 16.28 -0.18 5.90
C CYS A 70 15.28 0.93 6.24
N CYS A 71 13.98 0.63 6.18
CA CYS A 71 12.93 1.61 6.40
C CYS A 71 12.79 2.04 7.87
N ARG A 72 13.09 1.15 8.83
CA ARG A 72 12.90 1.41 10.28
C ARG A 72 13.91 2.39 10.87
N GLN A 73 15.05 2.60 10.22
CA GLN A 73 16.12 3.44 10.77
C GLN A 73 15.86 4.94 10.60
N PHE A 74 15.07 5.32 9.59
CA PHE A 74 14.87 6.73 9.21
C PHE A 74 13.50 7.29 9.58
N TYR A 75 12.52 6.42 9.87
CA TYR A 75 11.13 6.81 10.01
C TYR A 75 10.48 6.24 11.27
N LEU A 76 9.57 7.01 11.89
CA LEU A 76 8.74 6.51 12.97
C LEU A 76 7.85 5.38 12.44
N THR A 77 8.10 4.16 12.90
CA THR A 77 7.46 2.95 12.36
C THR A 77 6.41 2.44 13.34
N LEU A 78 5.17 2.31 12.89
CA LEU A 78 4.09 1.65 13.62
C LEU A 78 3.80 0.30 12.97
N ASN A 79 3.99 -0.77 13.73
CA ASN A 79 3.72 -2.14 13.27
C ASN A 79 2.28 -2.52 13.63
N LEU A 80 1.47 -2.83 12.63
CA LEU A 80 0.06 -3.17 12.72
C LEU A 80 -0.15 -4.69 12.65
N SER A 81 -1.03 -5.25 13.47
CA SER A 81 -1.39 -6.67 13.45
C SER A 81 -1.96 -7.08 12.08
N HIS A 82 -1.41 -8.15 11.50
CA HIS A 82 -1.88 -8.73 10.22
C HIS A 82 -3.39 -9.04 10.28
N LYS A 83 -4.14 -8.61 9.27
CA LYS A 83 -5.60 -8.77 9.09
C LYS A 83 -6.49 -8.11 10.15
N GLU A 84 -5.97 -7.77 11.32
CA GLU A 84 -6.70 -7.11 12.41
C GLU A 84 -6.60 -5.59 12.36
N GLU A 85 -5.41 -5.05 12.12
CA GLU A 85 -5.12 -3.61 12.02
C GLU A 85 -4.55 -3.25 10.65
N PHE A 86 -3.84 -4.20 10.02
CA PHE A 86 -3.40 -4.13 8.63
C PHE A 86 -4.32 -5.00 7.78
N TYR A 87 -5.37 -4.39 7.22
CA TYR A 87 -6.40 -5.12 6.49
C TYR A 87 -5.90 -5.69 5.17
N ASP A 88 -6.44 -6.86 4.81
CA ASP A 88 -6.31 -7.35 3.44
C ASP A 88 -7.13 -6.48 2.46
N PRO A 89 -6.79 -6.48 1.16
CA PRO A 89 -7.50 -5.66 0.18
C PRO A 89 -9.00 -5.91 0.16
N ALA A 90 -9.45 -7.16 0.29
CA ALA A 90 -10.87 -7.51 0.24
C ALA A 90 -11.66 -6.86 1.39
N ARG A 91 -11.10 -6.87 2.59
CA ARG A 91 -11.67 -6.20 3.76
C ARG A 91 -11.67 -4.68 3.61
N ILE A 92 -10.58 -4.08 3.13
CA ILE A 92 -10.52 -2.63 2.83
C ILE A 92 -11.67 -2.24 1.90
N PHE A 93 -11.90 -3.01 0.83
CA PHE A 93 -12.98 -2.73 -0.10
C PHE A 93 -14.36 -2.84 0.55
N HIS A 94 -14.59 -3.90 1.32
CA HIS A 94 -15.86 -4.08 2.02
C HIS A 94 -16.14 -2.87 2.94
N GLU A 95 -15.16 -2.47 3.75
CA GLU A 95 -15.31 -1.35 4.69
C GLU A 95 -15.49 -0.01 3.97
N MET A 96 -14.71 0.27 2.92
CA MET A 96 -14.86 1.51 2.12
C MET A 96 -16.24 1.65 1.46
N ILE A 97 -16.86 0.54 1.06
CA ILE A 97 -18.19 0.51 0.47
C ILE A 97 -19.26 0.60 1.57
N SER A 98 -19.11 -0.14 2.67
CA SER A 98 -20.11 -0.20 3.75
C SER A 98 -20.19 1.08 4.56
N GLU A 99 -19.09 1.81 4.73
CA GLU A 99 -19.05 3.04 5.53
C GLU A 99 -19.49 4.30 4.75
N SER A 100 -20.03 4.17 3.52
CA SER A 100 -20.48 5.30 2.70
C SER A 100 -19.41 6.39 2.47
N ILE A 101 -18.12 6.10 2.71
CA ILE A 101 -17.01 7.06 2.56
C ILE A 101 -16.97 7.59 1.12
N LEU A 102 -17.26 6.73 0.14
CA LEU A 102 -17.31 7.07 -1.27
C LEU A 102 -18.64 7.72 -1.70
N GLU A 103 -19.72 7.50 -0.94
CA GLU A 103 -21.04 8.10 -1.19
C GLU A 103 -21.09 9.57 -0.73
N LEU A 104 -20.29 9.93 0.28
CA LEU A 104 -20.26 11.27 0.87
C LEU A 104 -19.59 12.36 0.03
N ARG A 105 -18.79 12.02 -1.01
CA ARG A 105 -17.93 13.03 -1.67
C ARG A 105 -17.95 13.11 -3.19
N SER A 106 -18.29 12.06 -3.95
CA SER A 106 -18.44 12.18 -5.41
C SER A 106 -18.99 10.92 -6.06
N PRO A 107 -20.06 11.01 -6.89
CA PRO A 107 -20.54 9.88 -7.72
C PRO A 107 -19.45 9.29 -8.63
N ASN A 108 -18.45 10.11 -8.99
CA ASN A 108 -17.35 9.69 -9.85
C ASN A 108 -16.27 8.91 -9.09
N ALA A 109 -16.13 9.08 -7.77
CA ALA A 109 -15.14 8.35 -6.97
C ALA A 109 -15.46 6.84 -6.97
N GLN A 110 -16.73 6.48 -6.84
CA GLN A 110 -17.16 5.08 -6.99
C GLN A 110 -16.81 4.51 -8.38
N LYS A 111 -16.92 5.31 -9.45
CA LYS A 111 -16.60 4.88 -10.81
C LYS A 111 -15.08 4.66 -11.00
N TYR A 112 -14.24 5.53 -10.44
CA TYR A 112 -12.79 5.37 -10.47
C TYR A 112 -12.33 4.16 -9.66
N PHE A 113 -12.83 3.99 -8.44
CA PHE A 113 -12.49 2.83 -7.60
C PHE A 113 -12.99 1.53 -8.22
N LYS A 114 -14.22 1.48 -8.73
CA LYS A 114 -14.73 0.30 -9.48
C LYS A 114 -13.91 0.01 -10.74
N GLY A 115 -13.45 1.04 -11.44
CA GLY A 115 -12.57 0.89 -12.61
C GLY A 115 -11.18 0.37 -12.25
N LEU A 116 -10.61 0.81 -11.13
CA LEU A 116 -9.35 0.30 -10.59
C LEU A 116 -9.50 -1.18 -10.19
N ILE A 117 -10.62 -1.54 -9.54
CA ILE A 117 -10.96 -2.90 -9.14
C ILE A 117 -11.12 -3.81 -10.36
N GLY A 118 -11.86 -3.38 -11.39
CA GLY A 118 -12.05 -4.18 -12.60
C GLY A 118 -10.72 -4.53 -13.28
N LYS A 119 -9.76 -3.61 -13.26
CA LYS A 119 -8.40 -3.86 -13.78
C LYS A 119 -7.61 -4.83 -12.89
N LEU A 120 -7.56 -4.59 -11.58
CA LEU A 120 -6.87 -5.44 -10.61
C LEU A 120 -7.40 -6.89 -10.63
N SER A 121 -8.72 -7.07 -10.67
CA SER A 121 -9.33 -8.40 -10.76
C SER A 121 -9.01 -9.11 -12.07
N SER A 122 -8.91 -8.38 -13.19
CA SER A 122 -8.53 -8.97 -14.48
C SER A 122 -7.05 -9.38 -14.55
N GLU A 123 -6.17 -8.65 -13.88
CA GLU A 123 -4.73 -8.97 -13.80
C GLU A 123 -4.48 -10.19 -12.90
N ILE A 124 -5.21 -10.31 -11.78
CA ILE A 124 -5.15 -11.48 -10.89
C ILE A 124 -5.74 -12.72 -11.57
N ALA A 125 -6.82 -12.58 -12.34
CA ALA A 125 -7.40 -13.69 -13.10
C ALA A 125 -6.46 -14.20 -14.21
N GLY A 126 -5.76 -13.29 -14.91
CA GLY A 126 -4.80 -13.66 -15.94
C GLY A 126 -3.55 -14.40 -15.43
N GLN A 127 -3.21 -14.27 -14.14
CA GLN A 127 -2.09 -15.01 -13.54
C GLN A 127 -2.46 -16.44 -13.11
N ASN A 128 -3.75 -16.76 -12.97
CA ASN A 128 -4.21 -18.10 -12.58
C ASN A 128 -4.48 -19.05 -13.77
N GLU A 129 -4.36 -18.59 -15.02
CA GLU A 129 -4.53 -19.44 -16.22
C GLU A 129 -3.19 -19.96 -16.80
N LEU A 130 -2.05 -19.68 -16.15
CA LEU A 130 -0.71 -20.13 -16.56
C LEU A 130 -0.04 -21.11 -15.57
N LEU A 131 -0.79 -21.67 -14.61
CA LEU A 131 -0.37 -22.79 -13.75
C LEU A 131 -1.03 -24.10 -14.17
#